data_AF-A0A9W9TKY0-F1
#
_entry.id   AF-A0A9W9TKY0-F1
#
_cell.length_a   1.000
_cell.length_b   1.000
_cell.length_c   1.000
_cell.angle_alpha   90.00
_cell.angle_beta   90.00
_cell.angle_gamma   90.00
#
_symmetry.space_group_name_H-M   'P 1'
#
loop_
_entity.id
_entity.type
_entity.pdbx_description
1 polymer ?
#
loop_
_entity_poly.entity_id
_entity_poly.type
_entity_poly.pdbx_seq_one_letter_code
_entity_poly.pdbx_strand_id
1 'polypeptide(L)'
;MASTDIPTSYETLNLTHVKIYHDPPGAPVATPVVVLTLHRPERNNAFTPQMADSLAQAYQMFHLDPRVRVVVLTGTGRLFCAGSDLTIGFGDGKGPAVDFRDIGGRVALAMHRCHKPTIAALQGSAVGVGMTMTLPAAIRHVFDLHWRHVPSTPQYFGGLFMETISDAAQVLPRALDLAHEMATNVSPLASSMSRALMWEGPASPEAAHLLESRVFHHMIGQRDYKEGVNSFLEKRQPEFQTDPRQDSSPNYPWWSTVDTALDPSKGSKL
;
A
#
# COMPACT_ATOMS: atom_id res chain seq x y z
N MET A 1 -11.29 -12.70 15.03
CA MET A 1 -10.31 -11.59 15.01
C MET A 1 -9.12 -12.06 14.21
N ALA A 2 -8.67 -11.29 13.21
CA ALA A 2 -7.45 -11.64 12.47
C ALA A 2 -6.26 -11.61 13.45
N SER A 3 -5.39 -12.63 13.39
CA SER A 3 -4.20 -12.67 14.25
C SER A 3 -3.32 -11.46 13.95
N THR A 4 -2.90 -10.78 15.02
CA THR A 4 -1.96 -9.66 15.01
C THR A 4 -0.51 -10.12 15.18
N ASP A 5 -0.27 -11.43 15.13
CA ASP A 5 1.05 -12.02 15.34
C ASP A 5 1.90 -11.83 14.09
N ILE A 6 2.92 -10.99 14.21
CA ILE A 6 3.88 -10.74 13.13
C ILE A 6 4.74 -12.00 12.99
N PRO A 7 4.74 -12.68 11.83
CA PRO A 7 5.51 -13.90 11.65
C PRO A 7 7.01 -13.58 11.54
N THR A 8 7.86 -14.55 11.85
CA THR A 8 9.31 -14.42 11.60
C THR A 8 9.58 -14.16 10.11
N SER A 9 8.96 -14.94 9.23
CA SER A 9 9.01 -14.81 7.77
C SER A 9 7.59 -14.76 7.20
N TYR A 10 7.35 -13.87 6.24
CA TYR A 10 6.07 -13.80 5.54
C TYR A 10 5.92 -14.89 4.48
N GLU A 11 7.02 -15.49 4.02
CA GLU A 11 7.00 -16.54 2.98
C GLU A 11 6.37 -17.84 3.47
N THR A 12 6.29 -18.05 4.78
CA THR A 12 5.67 -19.23 5.40
C THR A 12 4.17 -19.06 5.67
N LEU A 13 3.63 -17.84 5.49
CA LEU A 13 2.21 -17.60 5.70
C LEU A 13 1.36 -18.25 4.61
N ASN A 14 0.32 -18.96 5.03
CA ASN A 14 -0.67 -19.51 4.13
C ASN A 14 -1.90 -18.60 4.06
N LEU A 15 -1.81 -17.59 3.18
CA LEU A 15 -2.92 -16.69 2.87
C LEU A 15 -3.64 -17.16 1.60
N THR A 16 -4.95 -17.02 1.56
CA THR A 16 -5.75 -17.53 0.43
C THR A 16 -5.61 -16.60 -0.78
N HIS A 17 -5.29 -17.18 -1.93
CA HIS A 17 -5.19 -16.49 -3.23
C HIS A 17 -4.13 -15.38 -3.32
N VAL A 18 -3.26 -15.25 -2.33
CA VAL A 18 -2.12 -14.32 -2.35
C VAL A 18 -0.88 -15.05 -1.84
N LYS A 19 0.30 -14.57 -2.22
CA LYS A 19 1.59 -15.00 -1.69
C LYS A 19 2.38 -13.77 -1.26
N ILE A 20 3.24 -13.93 -0.27
CA ILE A 20 4.16 -12.87 0.16
C ILE A 20 5.58 -13.41 0.02
N TYR A 21 6.43 -12.64 -0.61
CA TYR A 21 7.86 -12.92 -0.74
C TYR A 21 8.65 -11.82 -0.07
N HIS A 22 9.82 -12.15 0.45
CA HIS A 22 10.81 -11.14 0.79
C HIS A 22 11.55 -10.73 -0.48
N ASP A 23 12.17 -9.56 -0.46
CA ASP A 23 13.18 -9.22 -1.46
C ASP A 23 14.53 -8.93 -0.77
N PRO A 24 15.60 -9.70 -1.09
CA PRO A 24 15.60 -10.86 -2.00
C PRO A 24 14.79 -12.06 -1.44
N PRO A 25 14.25 -12.93 -2.31
CA PRO A 25 13.41 -14.05 -1.92
C PRO A 25 14.19 -15.11 -1.12
N GLY A 26 13.51 -15.81 -0.22
CA GLY A 26 14.08 -16.86 0.61
C GLY A 26 14.81 -16.35 1.87
N ALA A 27 14.76 -15.05 2.16
CA ALA A 27 15.32 -14.52 3.39
C ALA A 27 14.62 -15.14 4.62
N PRO A 28 15.36 -15.58 5.67
CA PRO A 28 14.79 -16.31 6.80
C PRO A 28 13.91 -15.45 7.71
N VAL A 29 14.03 -14.13 7.59
CA VAL A 29 13.25 -13.13 8.30
C VAL A 29 12.76 -12.06 7.32
N ALA A 30 11.69 -11.35 7.67
CA ALA A 30 11.19 -10.24 6.85
C ALA A 30 12.28 -9.21 6.55
N THR A 31 12.40 -8.83 5.27
CA THR A 31 13.30 -7.78 4.79
C THR A 31 12.57 -6.42 4.73
N PRO A 32 13.30 -5.31 4.54
CA PRO A 32 12.69 -3.99 4.34
C PRO A 32 11.71 -3.88 3.18
N VAL A 33 11.85 -4.73 2.15
CA VAL A 33 10.98 -4.77 0.98
C VAL A 33 10.27 -6.11 0.92
N VAL A 34 8.94 -6.09 0.97
CA VAL A 34 8.10 -7.29 0.81
C VAL A 34 7.26 -7.21 -0.46
N VAL A 35 7.14 -8.33 -1.16
CA VAL A 35 6.36 -8.46 -2.40
C VAL A 35 5.08 -9.20 -2.11
N LEU A 36 3.96 -8.48 -2.12
CA LEU A 36 2.61 -9.03 -2.00
C LEU A 36 2.08 -9.35 -3.40
N THR A 37 1.84 -10.63 -3.67
CA THR A 37 1.52 -11.13 -5.00
C THR A 37 0.12 -11.74 -5.05
N LEU A 38 -0.75 -11.23 -5.93
CA LEU A 38 -2.01 -11.90 -6.27
C LEU A 38 -1.68 -13.23 -6.96
N HIS A 39 -2.24 -14.34 -6.47
CA HIS A 39 -1.82 -15.67 -6.89
C HIS A 39 -3.02 -16.58 -7.17
N ARG A 40 -3.64 -16.37 -8.34
CA ARG A 40 -4.58 -17.30 -8.99
C ARG A 40 -4.27 -17.35 -10.48
N PRO A 41 -3.08 -17.82 -10.89
CA PRO A 41 -2.64 -17.78 -12.29
C PRO A 41 -3.63 -18.47 -13.24
N GLU A 42 -4.28 -19.54 -12.78
CA GLU A 42 -5.30 -20.29 -13.52
C GLU A 42 -6.63 -19.53 -13.71
N ARG A 43 -6.83 -18.43 -12.97
CA ARG A 43 -8.00 -17.54 -13.06
C ARG A 43 -7.60 -16.09 -13.36
N ASN A 44 -6.41 -15.85 -13.92
CA ASN A 44 -5.89 -14.51 -14.21
C ASN A 44 -5.99 -13.54 -13.00
N ASN A 45 -5.75 -14.07 -11.80
CA ASN A 45 -5.85 -13.33 -10.54
C ASN A 45 -7.21 -12.65 -10.32
N ALA A 46 -8.31 -13.26 -10.78
CA ALA A 46 -9.65 -12.76 -10.52
C ALA A 46 -9.89 -12.63 -9.00
N PHE A 47 -10.49 -11.52 -8.59
CA PHE A 47 -10.62 -11.09 -7.21
C PHE A 47 -11.77 -11.81 -6.50
N THR A 48 -11.53 -12.27 -5.27
CA THR A 48 -12.52 -12.98 -4.45
C THR A 48 -12.60 -12.37 -3.05
N PRO A 49 -13.70 -12.61 -2.29
CA PRO A 49 -13.79 -12.18 -0.90
C PRO A 49 -12.61 -12.66 -0.03
N GLN A 50 -12.17 -13.91 -0.21
CA GLN A 50 -11.05 -14.50 0.53
C GLN A 50 -9.71 -13.83 0.19
N MET A 51 -9.54 -13.39 -1.05
CA MET A 51 -8.40 -12.58 -1.46
C MET A 51 -8.44 -11.22 -0.76
N ALA A 52 -9.62 -10.58 -0.68
CA ALA A 52 -9.80 -9.32 0.04
C ALA A 52 -9.42 -9.45 1.52
N ASP A 53 -9.89 -10.51 2.20
CA ASP A 53 -9.56 -10.81 3.59
C ASP A 53 -8.04 -11.00 3.78
N SER A 54 -7.42 -11.77 2.88
CA SER A 54 -5.98 -12.05 2.91
C SER A 54 -5.13 -10.80 2.68
N LEU A 55 -5.52 -9.94 1.73
CA LEU A 55 -4.86 -8.66 1.48
C LEU A 55 -5.00 -7.71 2.68
N ALA A 56 -6.19 -7.62 3.27
CA ALA A 56 -6.42 -6.79 4.45
C ALA A 56 -5.58 -7.26 5.65
N GLN A 57 -5.51 -8.58 5.86
CA GLN A 57 -4.68 -9.18 6.90
C GLN A 57 -3.19 -8.88 6.66
N ALA A 58 -2.70 -9.03 5.41
CA ALA A 58 -1.32 -8.73 5.06
C ALA A 58 -0.95 -7.26 5.37
N TYR A 59 -1.77 -6.30 4.94
CA TYR A 59 -1.53 -4.89 5.22
C TYR A 59 -1.55 -4.56 6.72
N GLN A 60 -2.40 -5.22 7.50
CA GLN A 60 -2.39 -5.07 8.96
C GLN A 60 -1.06 -5.55 9.56
N MET A 61 -0.54 -6.69 9.12
CA MET A 61 0.76 -7.18 9.59
C MET A 61 1.91 -6.27 9.16
N PHE A 62 1.92 -5.78 7.91
CA PHE A 62 2.95 -4.86 7.42
C PHE A 62 2.92 -3.51 8.16
N HIS A 63 1.72 -3.01 8.47
CA HIS A 63 1.55 -1.81 9.28
C HIS A 63 2.22 -1.96 10.66
N LEU A 64 2.11 -3.14 11.27
CA LEU A 64 2.62 -3.43 12.61
C LEU A 64 4.10 -3.86 12.63
N ASP A 65 4.68 -4.24 11.50
CA ASP A 65 6.06 -4.73 11.46
C ASP A 65 7.05 -3.58 11.17
N PRO A 66 7.94 -3.23 12.13
CA PRO A 66 8.93 -2.19 11.91
C PRO A 66 10.00 -2.60 10.88
N ARG A 67 10.18 -3.91 10.63
CA ARG A 67 11.14 -4.45 9.66
C ARG A 67 10.75 -4.08 8.24
N VAL A 68 9.46 -4.11 7.92
CA VAL A 68 8.93 -3.73 6.61
C VAL A 68 9.00 -2.22 6.45
N ARG A 69 9.57 -1.75 5.34
CA ARG A 69 9.69 -0.34 4.97
C ARG A 69 8.86 0.00 3.75
N VAL A 70 8.80 -0.88 2.75
CA VAL A 70 8.04 -0.69 1.50
C VAL A 70 7.34 -1.98 1.10
N VAL A 71 6.12 -1.87 0.56
CA VAL A 71 5.36 -3.00 0.02
C VAL A 71 5.31 -2.87 -1.51
N VAL A 72 5.66 -3.93 -2.23
CA VAL A 72 5.43 -4.01 -3.68
C VAL A 72 4.25 -4.94 -3.93
N LEU A 73 3.18 -4.43 -4.54
CA LEU A 73 1.99 -5.21 -4.91
C LEU A 73 2.05 -5.60 -6.38
N THR A 74 2.00 -6.90 -6.69
CA THR A 74 2.02 -7.39 -8.08
C THR A 74 1.08 -8.59 -8.27
N GLY A 75 0.98 -9.13 -9.50
CA GLY A 75 0.21 -10.32 -9.81
C GLY A 75 1.07 -11.46 -10.35
N THR A 76 0.60 -12.70 -10.25
CA THR A 76 1.27 -13.86 -10.86
C THR A 76 0.91 -13.97 -12.34
N GLY A 77 1.90 -14.22 -13.19
CA GLY A 77 1.71 -14.49 -14.61
C GLY A 77 1.40 -13.22 -15.41
N ARG A 78 0.66 -13.39 -16.51
CA ARG A 78 0.50 -12.37 -17.55
C ARG A 78 -0.42 -11.20 -17.17
N LEU A 79 -1.44 -11.44 -16.34
CA LEU A 79 -2.37 -10.39 -15.91
C LEU A 79 -2.05 -9.99 -14.48
N PHE A 80 -2.20 -8.70 -14.18
CA PHE A 80 -2.19 -8.24 -12.80
C PHE A 80 -3.44 -8.76 -12.08
N CYS A 81 -4.64 -8.37 -12.54
CA CYS A 81 -5.93 -8.81 -12.00
C CYS A 81 -7.06 -8.61 -13.03
N ALA A 82 -7.79 -9.67 -13.36
CA ALA A 82 -8.92 -9.64 -14.30
C ALA A 82 -10.20 -8.99 -13.76
N GLY A 83 -10.19 -8.44 -12.55
CA GLY A 83 -11.37 -7.93 -11.85
C GLY A 83 -12.06 -8.99 -11.01
N SER A 84 -13.31 -8.76 -10.62
CA SER A 84 -14.05 -9.70 -9.76
C SER A 84 -14.23 -11.06 -10.44
N ASP A 85 -14.15 -12.13 -9.65
CA ASP A 85 -14.44 -13.47 -10.15
C ASP A 85 -15.95 -13.63 -10.40
N LEU A 86 -16.32 -13.52 -11.67
CA LEU A 86 -17.71 -13.56 -12.12
C LEU A 86 -18.41 -14.91 -11.85
N THR A 87 -17.65 -15.97 -11.57
CA THR A 87 -18.25 -17.28 -11.21
C THR A 87 -18.84 -17.30 -9.80
N ILE A 88 -18.41 -16.37 -8.93
CA ILE A 88 -18.97 -16.18 -7.58
C ILE A 88 -20.25 -15.34 -7.65
N GLY A 89 -20.34 -14.45 -8.65
CA GLY A 89 -21.44 -13.48 -8.79
C GLY A 89 -21.33 -12.31 -7.80
N PHE A 90 -22.20 -11.30 -7.98
CA PHE A 90 -22.24 -10.10 -7.13
C PHE A 90 -23.40 -10.12 -6.11
N GLY A 91 -24.09 -11.26 -5.98
CA GLY A 91 -25.42 -11.32 -5.39
C GLY A 91 -26.49 -10.70 -6.30
N ASP A 92 -27.76 -10.85 -5.94
CA ASP A 92 -28.89 -10.25 -6.66
C ASP A 92 -29.28 -8.86 -6.12
N GLY A 93 -28.53 -8.35 -5.13
CA GLY A 93 -28.81 -7.10 -4.43
C GLY A 93 -30.09 -7.14 -3.57
N LYS A 94 -30.72 -8.30 -3.40
CA LYS A 94 -32.00 -8.47 -2.71
C LYS A 94 -31.83 -9.33 -1.46
N GLY A 95 -31.19 -8.76 -0.45
CA GLY A 95 -31.11 -9.35 0.89
C GLY A 95 -30.43 -8.39 1.87
N PRO A 96 -30.66 -8.52 3.18
CA PRO A 96 -29.90 -7.76 4.16
C PRO A 96 -28.42 -8.15 4.01
N ALA A 97 -27.57 -7.19 3.67
CA ALA A 97 -26.14 -7.42 3.62
C ALA A 97 -25.67 -7.78 5.04
N VAL A 98 -25.05 -8.96 5.21
CA VAL A 98 -24.39 -9.35 6.47
C VAL A 98 -23.24 -8.38 6.77
N ASP A 99 -22.57 -7.91 5.70
CA ASP A 99 -21.63 -6.80 5.68
C ASP A 99 -21.93 -5.99 4.41
N PHE A 100 -22.33 -4.73 4.56
CA PHE A 100 -22.71 -3.86 3.43
C PHE A 100 -21.51 -3.25 2.69
N ARG A 101 -20.30 -3.44 3.22
CA ARG A 101 -19.08 -2.84 2.66
C ARG A 101 -18.66 -3.53 1.37
N ASP A 102 -18.24 -2.73 0.39
CA ASP A 102 -17.55 -3.24 -0.79
C ASP A 102 -16.23 -3.93 -0.41
N ILE A 103 -16.02 -5.13 -0.93
CA ILE A 103 -14.82 -5.93 -0.66
C ILE A 103 -13.55 -5.32 -1.25
N GLY A 104 -13.64 -4.58 -2.37
CA GLY A 104 -12.54 -3.80 -2.91
C GLY A 104 -12.15 -2.64 -1.99
N GLY A 105 -13.16 -1.91 -1.49
CA GLY A 105 -13.02 -0.82 -0.52
C GLY A 105 -12.35 -1.24 0.78
N ARG A 106 -12.59 -2.48 1.25
CA ARG A 106 -11.90 -3.04 2.43
C ARG A 106 -10.39 -3.13 2.21
N VAL A 107 -9.95 -3.58 1.03
CA VAL A 107 -8.52 -3.63 0.67
C VAL A 107 -7.96 -2.23 0.51
N ALA A 108 -8.69 -1.34 -0.16
CA ALA A 108 -8.28 0.04 -0.35
C ALA A 108 -8.04 0.76 0.99
N LEU A 109 -8.95 0.61 1.95
CA LEU A 109 -8.80 1.16 3.30
C LEU A 109 -7.66 0.51 4.08
N ALA A 110 -7.45 -0.81 3.96
CA ALA A 110 -6.33 -1.48 4.61
C ALA A 110 -4.97 -0.98 4.09
N MET A 111 -4.84 -0.84 2.77
CA MET A 111 -3.66 -0.24 2.15
C MET A 111 -3.48 1.22 2.59
N HIS A 112 -4.56 2.01 2.59
CA HIS A 112 -4.53 3.41 3.01
C HIS A 112 -4.13 3.60 4.49
N ARG A 113 -4.53 2.68 5.37
CA ARG A 113 -4.17 2.72 6.79
C ARG A 113 -2.76 2.19 7.06
N CYS A 114 -2.13 1.52 6.10
CA CYS A 114 -0.75 1.08 6.24
C CYS A 114 0.19 2.29 6.22
N HIS A 115 1.09 2.39 7.21
CA HIS A 115 2.10 3.44 7.23
C HIS A 115 3.25 3.22 6.24
N LYS A 116 3.33 2.01 5.67
CA LYS A 116 4.35 1.64 4.68
C LYS A 116 3.82 2.00 3.29
N PRO A 117 4.57 2.76 2.47
CA PRO A 117 4.14 3.05 1.11
C PRO A 117 4.04 1.76 0.29
N THR A 118 2.98 1.69 -0.52
CA THR A 118 2.80 0.62 -1.52
C THR A 118 3.18 1.12 -2.91
N ILE A 119 4.00 0.35 -3.62
CA ILE A 119 4.25 0.49 -5.05
C ILE A 119 3.47 -0.62 -5.77
N ALA A 120 2.52 -0.26 -6.64
CA ALA A 120 1.80 -1.23 -7.47
C ALA A 120 2.57 -1.49 -8.77
N ALA A 121 3.02 -2.72 -8.96
CA ALA A 121 3.69 -3.21 -10.15
C ALA A 121 2.68 -3.95 -11.05
N LEU A 122 2.06 -3.21 -11.97
CA LEU A 122 0.97 -3.69 -12.83
C LEU A 122 1.54 -4.25 -14.15
N GLN A 123 2.08 -5.47 -14.09
CA GLN A 123 2.75 -6.12 -15.22
C GLN A 123 1.81 -6.58 -16.36
N GLY A 124 0.50 -6.41 -16.16
CA GLY A 124 -0.52 -6.77 -17.14
C GLY A 124 -1.87 -6.14 -16.81
N SER A 125 -2.94 -6.61 -17.46
CA SER A 125 -4.27 -6.01 -17.30
C SER A 125 -4.73 -5.95 -15.84
N ALA A 126 -5.19 -4.78 -15.43
CA ALA A 126 -5.83 -4.49 -14.14
C ALA A 126 -7.25 -3.96 -14.42
N VAL A 127 -8.26 -4.78 -14.19
CA VAL A 127 -9.65 -4.51 -14.62
C VAL A 127 -10.57 -4.38 -13.41
N GLY A 128 -11.47 -3.39 -13.40
CA GLY A 128 -12.44 -3.21 -12.30
C GLY A 128 -11.76 -3.08 -10.95
N VAL A 129 -12.14 -3.92 -9.98
CA VAL A 129 -11.48 -4.00 -8.66
C VAL A 129 -9.96 -4.19 -8.75
N GLY A 130 -9.48 -4.85 -9.81
CA GLY A 130 -8.05 -5.00 -10.09
C GLY A 130 -7.31 -3.67 -10.27
N MET A 131 -7.96 -2.65 -10.84
CA MET A 131 -7.41 -1.29 -10.87
C MET A 131 -7.77 -0.51 -9.61
N THR A 132 -9.05 -0.52 -9.21
CA THR A 132 -9.54 0.38 -8.16
C THR A 132 -8.97 0.08 -6.78
N MET A 133 -8.66 -1.18 -6.46
CA MET A 133 -8.00 -1.53 -5.20
C MET A 133 -6.58 -0.96 -5.07
N THR A 134 -5.95 -0.61 -6.20
CA THR A 134 -4.59 -0.06 -6.23
C THR A 134 -4.58 1.46 -6.09
N LEU A 135 -5.72 2.15 -6.16
CA LEU A 135 -5.81 3.63 -6.11
C LEU A 135 -5.29 4.29 -4.81
N PRO A 136 -5.19 3.58 -3.66
CA PRO A 136 -4.48 4.11 -2.50
C PRO A 136 -2.96 3.91 -2.52
N ALA A 137 -2.41 3.13 -3.46
CA ALA A 137 -0.97 2.97 -3.59
C ALA A 137 -0.29 4.32 -3.83
N ALA A 138 0.90 4.50 -3.27
CA ALA A 138 1.64 5.74 -3.42
C ALA A 138 2.16 5.89 -4.87
N ILE A 139 2.56 4.78 -5.48
CA ILE A 139 3.20 4.75 -6.79
C ILE A 139 2.62 3.60 -7.61
N ARG A 140 2.47 3.80 -8.92
CA ARG A 140 2.05 2.74 -9.86
C ARG A 140 2.98 2.73 -11.07
N HIS A 141 3.62 1.59 -11.29
CA HIS A 141 4.31 1.27 -12.53
C HIS A 141 3.42 0.34 -13.34
N VAL A 142 3.27 0.61 -14.64
CA VAL A 142 2.35 -0.14 -15.49
C VAL A 142 3.05 -0.60 -16.77
N PHE A 143 2.76 -1.83 -17.19
CA PHE A 143 3.17 -2.32 -18.50
C PHE A 143 2.41 -1.58 -19.61
N ASP A 144 3.14 -1.06 -20.60
CA ASP A 144 2.55 -0.43 -21.79
C ASP A 144 1.93 -1.49 -22.71
N LEU A 145 0.60 -1.58 -22.65
CA LEU A 145 -0.22 -2.52 -23.42
C LEU A 145 -0.46 -2.03 -24.85
N HIS A 146 0.54 -1.48 -25.55
CA HIS A 146 0.55 -0.81 -26.87
C HIS A 146 -0.54 -1.17 -27.93
N TRP A 147 -1.18 -2.35 -27.85
CA TRP A 147 -2.22 -2.86 -28.73
C TRP A 147 -3.68 -2.40 -28.44
N ARG A 148 -3.96 -1.52 -27.45
CA ARG A 148 -5.34 -1.06 -27.12
C ARG A 148 -5.67 0.42 -27.37
N HIS A 149 -4.93 1.13 -28.24
CA HIS A 149 -5.25 2.50 -28.69
C HIS A 149 -5.36 3.58 -27.59
N VAL A 150 -4.91 3.29 -26.38
CA VAL A 150 -4.77 4.28 -25.31
C VAL A 150 -3.27 4.51 -25.16
N PRO A 151 -2.74 5.74 -25.38
CA PRO A 151 -1.35 6.04 -25.12
C PRO A 151 -0.96 5.62 -23.69
N SER A 152 0.31 5.32 -23.43
CA SER A 152 0.82 5.06 -22.07
C SER A 152 0.62 6.27 -21.14
N THR A 153 0.61 7.47 -21.72
CA THR A 153 0.34 8.75 -21.06
C THR A 153 -0.81 9.48 -21.77
N PRO A 154 -2.05 9.00 -21.68
CA PRO A 154 -3.18 9.78 -22.17
C PRO A 154 -3.22 11.04 -21.33
N GLN A 155 -3.42 12.18 -21.98
CA GLN A 155 -3.70 13.45 -21.31
C GLN A 155 -4.77 13.30 -20.20
N TYR A 156 -5.68 12.33 -20.35
CA TYR A 156 -6.78 12.04 -19.44
C TYR A 156 -6.43 11.21 -18.20
N PHE A 157 -5.32 10.45 -18.16
CA PHE A 157 -4.92 9.72 -16.94
C PHE A 157 -3.99 10.52 -16.02
N GLY A 158 -3.42 11.64 -16.50
CA GLY A 158 -2.62 12.55 -15.67
C GLY A 158 -1.52 11.82 -14.90
N GLY A 159 -1.45 12.05 -13.58
CA GLY A 159 -0.49 11.41 -12.66
C GLY A 159 -0.93 10.07 -12.07
N LEU A 160 -1.86 9.34 -12.71
CA LEU A 160 -2.32 8.04 -12.19
C LEU A 160 -1.21 6.98 -12.15
N PHE A 161 -0.35 6.98 -13.18
CA PHE A 161 0.83 6.14 -13.30
C PHE A 161 2.08 7.00 -13.24
N MET A 162 3.05 6.59 -12.42
CA MET A 162 4.34 7.27 -12.35
C MET A 162 5.18 6.98 -13.59
N GLU A 163 5.18 5.72 -14.02
CA GLU A 163 6.01 5.25 -15.12
C GLU A 163 5.26 4.17 -15.93
N THR A 164 5.37 4.26 -17.25
CA THR A 164 4.93 3.22 -18.19
C THR A 164 6.12 2.50 -18.77
N ILE A 165 6.14 1.19 -18.66
CA ILE A 165 7.29 0.34 -18.98
C ILE A 165 6.94 -0.52 -20.18
N SER A 166 7.78 -0.51 -21.22
CA SER A 166 7.51 -1.19 -22.49
C SER A 166 7.71 -2.71 -22.45
N ASP A 167 8.31 -3.25 -21.39
CA ASP A 167 8.49 -4.69 -21.17
C ASP A 167 7.82 -5.11 -19.86
N ALA A 168 6.82 -5.98 -19.95
CA ALA A 168 6.09 -6.51 -18.81
C ALA A 168 7.02 -7.16 -17.77
N ALA A 169 8.10 -7.82 -18.23
CA ALA A 169 9.05 -8.47 -17.34
C ALA A 169 9.86 -7.48 -16.49
N GLN A 170 9.98 -6.22 -16.93
CA GLN A 170 10.71 -5.17 -16.22
C GLN A 170 9.84 -4.40 -15.21
N VAL A 171 8.52 -4.60 -15.19
CA VAL A 171 7.63 -3.85 -14.28
C VAL A 171 7.92 -4.15 -12.81
N LEU A 172 8.07 -5.43 -12.46
CA LEU A 172 8.40 -5.83 -11.10
C LEU A 172 9.84 -5.42 -10.70
N PRO A 173 10.90 -5.73 -11.49
CA PRO A 173 12.25 -5.23 -11.22
C PRO A 173 12.30 -3.73 -10.99
N ARG A 174 11.66 -2.93 -11.85
CA ARG A 174 11.65 -1.48 -11.71
C ARG A 174 10.96 -0.99 -10.43
N ALA A 175 9.90 -1.68 -9.99
CA ALA A 175 9.24 -1.40 -8.72
C ALA A 175 10.11 -1.80 -7.52
N LEU A 176 10.86 -2.90 -7.61
CA LEU A 176 11.80 -3.33 -6.58
C LEU A 176 12.97 -2.35 -6.43
N ASP A 177 13.55 -1.87 -7.54
CA ASP A 177 14.62 -0.88 -7.52
C ASP A 177 14.21 0.37 -6.74
N LEU A 178 13.02 0.91 -7.04
CA LEU A 178 12.47 2.05 -6.33
C LEU A 178 12.14 1.73 -4.86
N ALA A 179 11.63 0.52 -4.59
CA ALA A 179 11.36 0.09 -3.22
C ALA A 179 12.63 0.02 -2.37
N HIS A 180 13.75 -0.46 -2.93
CA HIS A 180 15.05 -0.47 -2.26
C HIS A 180 15.59 0.94 -2.05
N GLU A 181 15.50 1.80 -3.06
CA GLU A 181 15.91 3.21 -2.92
C GLU A 181 15.14 3.89 -1.79
N MET A 182 13.82 3.68 -1.71
CA MET A 182 12.98 4.21 -0.64
C MET A 182 13.32 3.59 0.72
N ALA A 183 13.49 2.26 0.78
CA ALA A 183 13.78 1.55 2.02
C ALA A 183 15.14 1.92 2.62
N THR A 184 16.12 2.27 1.78
CA THR A 184 17.46 2.67 2.19
C THR A 184 17.56 4.16 2.52
N ASN A 185 16.99 5.03 1.67
CA ASN A 185 17.29 6.47 1.72
C ASN A 185 16.21 7.32 2.41
N VAL A 186 15.09 6.73 2.84
CA VAL A 186 13.97 7.49 3.38
C VAL A 186 13.69 7.10 4.83
N SER A 187 13.64 8.11 5.72
CA SER A 187 13.21 7.88 7.11
C SER A 187 11.77 7.35 7.14
N PRO A 188 11.51 6.23 7.85
CA PRO A 188 10.16 5.68 8.01
C PRO A 188 9.20 6.69 8.62
N LEU A 189 9.63 7.43 9.65
CA LEU A 189 8.83 8.46 10.29
C LEU A 189 8.52 9.60 9.31
N ALA A 190 9.53 10.12 8.60
CA ALA A 190 9.31 11.20 7.63
C ALA A 190 8.37 10.79 6.50
N SER A 191 8.53 9.58 5.96
CA SER A 191 7.65 9.02 4.93
C SER A 191 6.21 8.90 5.42
N SER A 192 6.01 8.31 6.62
CA SER A 192 4.68 8.13 7.20
C SER A 192 3.99 9.47 7.50
N MET A 193 4.71 10.45 8.06
CA MET A 193 4.17 11.77 8.38
C MET A 193 3.84 12.58 7.12
N SER A 194 4.72 12.57 6.12
CA SER A 194 4.48 13.26 4.85
C SER A 194 3.23 12.70 4.16
N ARG A 195 3.09 11.38 4.15
CA ARG A 195 1.90 10.71 3.64
C ARG A 195 0.65 11.10 4.43
N ALA A 196 0.70 11.08 5.76
CA ALA A 196 -0.45 11.48 6.56
C ALA A 196 -0.84 12.95 6.32
N LEU A 197 0.12 13.86 6.16
CA LEU A 197 -0.14 15.27 5.87
C LEU A 197 -0.77 15.46 4.48
N MET A 198 -0.35 14.69 3.48
CA MET A 198 -0.90 14.76 2.13
C MET A 198 -2.35 14.24 2.04
N TRP A 199 -2.66 13.14 2.74
CA TRP A 199 -3.97 12.48 2.61
C TRP A 199 -4.98 12.89 3.68
N GLU A 200 -4.52 13.19 4.89
CA GLU A 200 -5.34 13.50 6.08
C GLU A 200 -5.05 14.93 6.58
N GLY A 201 -4.46 15.76 5.70
CA GLY A 201 -4.24 17.17 5.95
C GLY A 201 -5.54 17.98 5.85
N PRO A 202 -5.60 19.14 6.52
CA PRO A 202 -6.74 20.04 6.41
C PRO A 202 -6.80 20.69 5.02
N ALA A 203 -7.99 21.13 4.63
CA ALA A 203 -8.24 21.63 3.28
C ALA A 203 -7.61 23.01 2.96
N SER A 204 -7.32 23.84 3.97
CA SER A 204 -6.73 25.17 3.74
C SER A 204 -5.20 25.15 3.94
N PRO A 205 -4.45 25.93 3.15
CA PRO A 205 -2.99 25.98 3.28
C PRO A 205 -2.54 26.51 4.65
N GLU A 206 -3.28 27.43 5.28
CA GLU A 206 -2.96 27.95 6.61
C GLU A 206 -3.13 26.88 7.69
N ALA A 207 -4.22 26.11 7.63
CA ALA A 207 -4.44 25.00 8.54
C ALA A 207 -3.38 23.90 8.33
N ALA A 208 -3.01 23.64 7.08
CA ALA A 208 -1.97 22.67 6.74
C ALA A 208 -0.62 23.11 7.31
N HIS A 209 -0.25 24.38 7.17
CA HIS A 209 0.97 24.95 7.75
C HIS A 209 1.01 24.82 9.28
N LEU A 210 -0.11 25.08 9.98
CA LEU A 210 -0.18 24.94 11.44
C LEU A 210 -0.03 23.47 11.90
N LEU A 211 -0.58 22.53 11.13
CA LEU A 211 -0.40 21.11 11.40
C LEU A 211 1.04 20.66 11.11
N GLU A 212 1.55 20.98 9.92
CA GLU A 212 2.91 20.64 9.48
C GLU A 212 3.96 21.20 10.44
N SER A 213 3.82 22.46 10.87
CA SER A 213 4.76 23.08 11.81
C SER A 213 4.85 22.29 13.13
N ARG A 214 3.72 21.78 13.65
CA ARG A 214 3.71 20.94 14.86
C ARG A 214 4.39 19.60 14.63
N VAL A 215 4.14 18.96 13.49
CA VAL A 215 4.79 17.69 13.11
C VAL A 215 6.30 17.89 12.95
N PHE A 216 6.71 18.93 12.21
CA PHE A 216 8.10 19.28 11.98
C PHE A 216 8.85 19.56 13.29
N HIS A 217 8.31 20.41 14.17
CA HIS A 217 8.93 20.71 15.46
C HIS A 217 9.05 19.48 16.38
N HIS A 218 8.10 18.55 16.33
CA HIS A 218 8.21 17.28 17.05
C HIS A 218 9.34 16.39 16.51
N MET A 219 9.54 16.38 15.19
CA MET A 219 10.56 15.55 14.55
C MET A 219 11.98 16.10 14.70
N ILE A 220 12.14 17.42 14.86
CA ILE A 220 13.46 18.04 15.09
C ILE A 220 14.12 17.42 16.33
N GLY A 221 15.39 17.05 16.19
CA GLY A 221 16.20 16.51 17.28
C GLY A 221 15.91 15.05 17.63
N GLN A 222 14.93 14.41 16.99
CA GLN A 222 14.73 12.96 17.09
C GLN A 222 15.86 12.18 16.40
N ARG A 223 15.81 10.86 16.58
CA ARG A 223 16.83 9.93 16.08
C ARG A 223 17.09 10.08 14.58
N ASP A 224 16.06 9.92 13.76
CA ASP A 224 16.24 9.97 12.30
C ASP A 224 16.55 11.38 11.79
N TYR A 225 16.12 12.44 12.49
CA TYR A 225 16.56 13.80 12.17
C TYR A 225 18.08 13.94 12.35
N LYS A 226 18.59 13.53 13.52
CA LYS A 226 20.03 13.58 13.81
C LYS A 226 20.81 12.69 12.85
N GLU A 227 20.32 11.48 12.60
CA GLU A 227 20.96 10.54 11.69
C GLU A 227 21.00 11.07 10.26
N GLY A 228 19.91 11.66 9.75
CA GLY A 228 19.89 12.26 8.41
C GLY A 228 20.86 13.44 8.28
N VAL A 229 20.97 14.28 9.31
CA VAL A 229 21.97 15.36 9.35
C VAL A 229 23.40 14.80 9.36
N ASN A 230 23.67 13.83 10.23
CA ASN A 230 25.00 13.27 10.40
C ASN A 230 25.45 12.51 9.13
N SER A 231 24.61 11.63 8.59
CA SER A 231 24.93 10.84 7.40
C SER A 231 25.20 11.72 6.17
N PHE A 232 24.45 12.81 6.03
CA PHE A 232 24.66 13.81 4.98
C PHE A 232 26.03 14.51 5.12
N LEU A 233 26.36 15.00 6.32
CA LEU A 233 27.65 15.65 6.58
C LEU A 233 28.84 14.68 6.41
N GLU A 234 28.66 13.43 6.81
CA GLU A 234 29.66 12.36 6.73
C GLU A 234 29.72 11.70 5.35
N LYS A 235 28.80 12.02 4.43
CA LYS A 235 28.68 11.43 3.08
C LYS A 235 28.58 9.91 3.09
N ARG A 236 27.81 9.36 4.04
CA ARG A 236 27.53 7.92 4.14
C ARG A 236 26.04 7.63 3.99
N GLN A 237 25.72 6.35 3.85
CA GLN A 237 24.33 5.91 3.86
C GLN A 237 23.70 6.12 5.24
N PRO A 238 22.44 6.60 5.31
CA PRO A 238 21.72 6.76 6.56
C PRO A 238 21.28 5.42 7.13
N GLU A 239 21.26 5.32 8.45
CA GLU A 239 20.72 4.18 9.20
C GLU A 239 19.46 4.58 9.97
N PHE A 240 18.36 4.76 9.25
CA PHE A 240 17.08 5.16 9.84
C PHE A 240 16.43 4.03 10.64
N GLN A 241 16.01 4.34 11.87
CA GLN A 241 15.56 3.34 12.83
C GLN A 241 14.29 3.72 13.59
N THR A 242 13.67 4.87 13.28
CA THR A 242 12.37 5.22 13.87
C THR A 242 11.26 4.22 13.47
N ASP A 243 10.29 4.08 14.37
CA ASP A 243 9.02 3.39 14.16
C ASP A 243 7.90 4.44 14.20
N PRO A 244 7.21 4.72 13.06
CA PRO A 244 6.12 5.69 13.03
C PRO A 244 5.01 5.43 14.06
N ARG A 245 4.85 4.22 14.57
CA ARG A 245 3.84 3.93 15.59
C ARG A 245 4.23 4.43 16.99
N GLN A 246 5.52 4.64 17.23
CA GLN A 246 6.07 5.02 18.52
C GLN A 246 6.59 6.47 18.51
N ASP A 247 7.14 6.90 17.38
CA ASP A 247 7.87 8.18 17.26
C ASP A 247 7.04 9.31 16.64
N SER A 248 5.79 9.04 16.23
CA SER A 248 4.88 10.03 15.63
C SER A 248 4.56 11.21 16.55
N SER A 249 4.08 12.30 15.95
CA SER A 249 3.59 13.50 16.66
C SER A 249 2.57 13.12 17.75
N PRO A 250 2.56 13.77 18.93
CA PRO A 250 1.69 13.38 20.06
C PRO A 250 0.19 13.37 19.74
N ASN A 251 -0.23 14.16 18.75
CA ASN A 251 -1.63 14.23 18.30
C ASN A 251 -1.91 13.35 17.08
N TYR A 252 -1.02 12.43 16.72
CA TYR A 252 -1.22 11.49 15.62
C TYR A 252 -2.04 10.27 16.10
N PRO A 253 -3.07 9.84 15.37
CA PRO A 253 -3.67 10.49 14.19
C PRO A 253 -4.45 11.76 14.57
N TRP A 254 -4.27 12.85 13.81
CA TRP A 254 -4.94 14.15 14.05
C TRP A 254 -6.31 14.26 13.41
N TRP A 255 -6.76 13.19 12.73
CA TRP A 255 -8.06 13.08 12.10
C TRP A 255 -8.93 12.08 12.87
N SER A 256 -10.24 12.17 12.68
CA SER A 256 -11.19 11.17 13.17
C SER A 256 -11.42 10.09 12.11
N THR A 257 -11.46 8.83 12.53
CA THR A 257 -11.82 7.72 11.65
C THR A 257 -13.30 7.40 11.76
N VAL A 258 -13.95 7.21 10.62
CA VAL A 258 -15.33 6.70 10.58
C VAL A 258 -15.29 5.18 10.73
N ASP A 259 -16.11 4.64 11.63
CA ASP A 259 -16.31 3.19 11.71
C ASP A 259 -17.16 2.72 10.53
N THR A 260 -16.48 2.32 9.47
CA THR A 260 -17.10 1.79 8.26
C THR A 260 -17.91 0.50 8.48
N ALA A 261 -17.79 -0.17 9.63
CA ALA A 261 -18.63 -1.33 9.95
C ALA A 261 -20.04 -0.93 10.44
N LEU A 262 -20.24 0.33 10.82
CA LEU A 262 -21.56 0.84 11.21
C LEU A 262 -22.35 1.24 9.98
N ASP A 263 -23.55 0.69 9.85
CA ASP A 263 -24.46 0.97 8.75
C ASP A 263 -25.06 2.39 8.89
N PRO A 264 -24.68 3.35 8.02
CA PRO A 264 -25.17 4.72 8.13
C PRO A 264 -26.68 4.83 7.88
N SER A 265 -27.31 3.84 7.23
CA SER A 265 -28.77 3.80 7.04
C SER A 265 -29.53 3.46 8.34
N LYS A 266 -28.82 2.99 9.38
CA LYS A 266 -29.38 2.66 10.70
C LYS A 266 -29.16 3.75 11.75
N GLY A 267 -28.82 4.97 11.32
CA GLY A 267 -28.81 6.16 12.18
C GLY A 267 -27.47 6.51 12.82
N SER A 268 -26.35 5.89 12.43
CA SER A 268 -25.03 6.40 12.78
C SER A 268 -24.68 7.58 11.88
N LYS A 269 -24.45 8.76 12.44
CA LYS A 269 -23.89 9.89 11.69
C LYS A 269 -22.49 9.51 11.19
N LEU A 270 -22.26 9.66 9.89
CA LEU A 270 -20.93 9.64 9.26
C LEU A 270 -20.10 10.83 9.73
#